data_AF-A0AAW2V714-F1
#
_entry.id   AF-A0AAW2V714-F1
#
_cell.length_a   1.000
_cell.length_b   1.000
_cell.length_c   1.000
_cell.angle_alpha   90.00
_cell.angle_beta   90.00
_cell.angle_gamma   90.00
#
_symmetry.space_group_name_H-M   'P 1'
#
loop_
_entity.id
_entity.type
_entity.pdbx_description
1 polymer ?
#
loop_
_entity_poly.entity_id
_entity_poly.type
_entity_poly.pdbx_seq_one_letter_code
_entity_poly.pdbx_strand_id
1 'polypeptide(L)' 'MASPNGLTFKVTRQNPELIPPAKPTPHEFKPLSDIDDQEGLRFQLPLIQFFRRNPAMDRKDPVKVIRDALAKALVF' A
#
# COMPACT_ATOMS: atom_id res chain seq x y z
N MET A 1 -9.73 4.72 -29.60
CA MET A 1 -10.78 3.69 -29.67
C MET A 1 -10.33 2.51 -28.83
N ALA A 2 -11.00 2.22 -27.71
CA ALA A 2 -10.67 1.06 -26.88
C ALA A 2 -10.97 -0.23 -27.65
N SER A 3 -10.10 -1.24 -27.53
CA SER A 3 -10.30 -2.55 -28.16
C SER A 3 -11.62 -3.18 -27.68
N PRO A 4 -12.44 -3.80 -28.56
CA PRO A 4 -13.75 -4.35 -28.21
C PRO A 4 -13.67 -5.50 -27.20
N ASN A 5 -12.48 -6.06 -26.95
CA ASN A 5 -12.24 -7.06 -25.92
C ASN A 5 -11.65 -6.39 -24.67
N GLY A 6 -12.52 -5.76 -23.87
CA GLY A 6 -12.14 -5.21 -22.58
C GLY A 6 -11.69 -6.31 -21.60
N LEU A 7 -10.50 -6.15 -21.01
CA LEU A 7 -10.04 -7.00 -19.91
C LEU A 7 -10.95 -6.79 -18.70
N THR A 8 -11.72 -7.82 -18.34
CA THR A 8 -12.49 -7.83 -17.08
C THR A 8 -11.64 -8.45 -15.98
N PHE A 9 -11.23 -7.63 -15.02
CA PHE A 9 -10.54 -8.09 -13.81
C PHE A 9 -11.57 -8.51 -12.77
N LYS A 10 -11.67 -9.82 -12.51
CA LYS A 10 -12.44 -10.33 -11.37
C LYS A 10 -11.53 -10.30 -10.15
N VAL A 11 -11.93 -9.58 -9.11
CA VAL A 11 -11.20 -9.47 -7.85
C VAL A 11 -12.05 -9.99 -6.70
N THR A 12 -11.46 -10.83 -5.87
CA THR A 12 -12.06 -11.24 -4.58
C THR A 12 -11.44 -10.38 -3.50
N ARG A 13 -12.25 -9.54 -2.86
CA ARG A 13 -11.80 -8.69 -1.75
C ARG A 13 -11.89 -9.47 -0.44
N GLN A 14 -10.83 -9.41 0.35
CA GLN A 14 -10.80 -9.90 1.72
C GLN A 14 -11.10 -8.74 2.69
N ASN A 15 -11.33 -9.07 3.96
CA ASN A 15 -11.47 -8.06 4.99
C ASN A 15 -10.16 -7.25 5.13
N PRO A 16 -10.24 -5.94 5.42
CA PRO A 16 -9.05 -5.14 5.72
C PRO A 16 -8.30 -5.69 6.94
N GLU A 17 -6.97 -5.62 6.89
CA GLU A 17 -6.09 -6.00 8.00
C GLU A 17 -5.21 -4.82 8.42
N LEU A 18 -5.07 -4.59 9.73
CA LEU A 18 -4.11 -3.62 10.27
C LEU A 18 -2.74 -4.30 10.38
N ILE A 19 -1.74 -3.75 9.70
CA ILE A 19 -0.36 -4.25 9.76
C ILE A 19 0.44 -3.41 10.76
N PRO A 20 0.84 -3.96 11.92
CA PRO A 20 1.65 -3.24 12.88
C PRO A 20 3.11 -3.09 12.38
N PRO A 21 3.87 -2.12 12.91
CA PRO A 21 5.30 -2.04 12.64
C PRO A 21 6.02 -3.29 13.18
N ALA A 22 7.09 -3.69 12.51
CA ALA A 22 7.86 -4.89 12.87
C ALA A 22 8.58 -4.77 14.22
N LYS A 23 8.71 -3.54 14.73
CA LYS A 23 9.27 -3.19 16.04
C LYS A 23 8.47 -2.02 16.62
N PRO A 24 8.50 -1.78 17.94
CA PRO A 24 7.86 -0.62 18.54
C PRO A 24 8.36 0.67 17.89
N THR A 25 7.43 1.56 17.52
CA THR A 25 7.75 2.90 17.02
C THR A 25 8.39 3.71 18.17
N PRO A 26 9.55 4.36 17.96
CA PRO A 26 10.08 5.32 18.90
C PRO A 26 9.04 6.39 19.23
N HIS A 27 8.99 6.78 20.51
CA HIS A 27 8.02 7.77 20.96
C HIS A 27 8.51 9.18 20.59
N GLU A 28 8.06 9.68 19.45
CA GLU A 28 8.43 10.98 18.90
C GLU A 28 7.20 11.78 18.46
N PHE A 29 7.31 13.11 18.49
CA PHE A 29 6.28 14.01 17.99
C PHE A 29 6.78 14.72 16.74
N LYS A 30 5.97 14.71 15.67
CA LYS A 30 6.20 15.51 14.46
C LYS A 30 5.20 16.67 14.48
N PRO A 31 5.65 17.93 14.64
CA PRO A 31 4.74 19.07 14.57
C PRO A 31 4.18 19.17 13.15
N LEU A 32 2.90 19.54 13.05
CA LEU A 32 2.24 19.81 11.78
C LEU A 32 2.70 21.16 11.25
N SER A 33 2.98 21.23 9.95
CA SER A 33 3.26 22.47 9.25
C SER A 33 1.96 23.19 8.84
N ASP A 34 2.08 24.43 8.40
CA ASP A 34 1.00 25.20 7.77
C ASP A 34 0.39 24.50 6.55
N ILE A 35 1.17 23.69 5.84
CA ILE A 35 0.72 22.86 4.72
C ILE A 35 -0.15 21.70 5.22
N ASP A 36 0.22 21.05 6.31
CA ASP A 36 -0.53 19.89 6.86
C ASP A 36 -1.90 20.31 7.42
N ASP A 37 -2.06 21.58 7.80
CA ASP A 37 -3.31 22.16 8.32
C ASP A 37 -4.36 22.47 7.23
N GLN A 38 -4.04 22.28 5.95
CA GLN A 38 -4.98 22.51 4.86
C GLN A 38 -6.02 21.39 4.77
N GLU A 39 -7.26 21.66 5.22
CA GLU A 39 -8.38 20.70 5.20
C GLU A 39 -8.61 20.05 3.82
N GLY A 40 -8.37 20.80 2.74
CA GLY A 40 -8.49 20.31 1.36
C GLY A 40 -7.52 19.17 1.01
N LEU A 41 -6.47 18.96 1.80
CA LEU A 41 -5.49 17.88 1.64
C LEU A 41 -5.84 16.62 2.45
N ARG A 42 -6.92 16.63 3.24
CA ARG A 42 -7.35 15.51 4.07
C ARG A 42 -8.17 14.48 3.29
N PHE A 43 -7.54 13.85 2.30
CA PHE A 43 -8.16 12.80 1.50
C PHE A 43 -7.20 11.63 1.23
N GLN A 44 -7.75 10.47 0.89
CA GLN A 44 -6.96 9.31 0.48
C GLN A 44 -6.69 9.38 -1.02
N LEU A 45 -5.41 9.38 -1.41
CA LEU A 45 -4.99 9.31 -2.81
C LEU A 45 -5.17 7.88 -3.37
N PRO A 46 -6.07 7.65 -4.35
CA PRO A 46 -6.32 6.32 -4.89
C PRO A 46 -5.31 5.98 -6.00
N LEU A 47 -4.09 5.60 -5.63
CA LEU A 47 -3.05 5.21 -6.59
C LEU A 47 -3.10 3.70 -6.90
N ILE A 48 -2.99 3.36 -8.20
CA ILE A 48 -2.86 1.98 -8.68
C ILE A 48 -1.55 1.86 -9.47
N GLN A 49 -0.69 0.94 -9.07
CA GLN A 49 0.59 0.67 -9.73
C GLN A 49 0.57 -0.70 -10.42
N PHE A 50 1.02 -0.76 -11.67
CA PHE A 50 1.15 -1.99 -12.44
C PHE A 50 2.62 -2.38 -12.58
N PHE A 51 2.96 -3.59 -12.17
CA PHE A 51 4.31 -4.13 -12.27
C PHE A 51 4.36 -5.27 -13.29
N ARG A 52 5.47 -5.38 -14.02
CA ARG A 52 5.72 -6.55 -14.87
C ARG A 52 5.99 -7.78 -14.01
N ARG A 53 5.61 -8.96 -14.49
CA ARG A 53 5.90 -10.24 -13.82
C ARG A 53 7.42 -10.38 -13.62
N ASN A 54 7.83 -10.76 -12.42
CA ASN A 54 9.19 -11.12 -12.10
C ASN A 54 9.27 -12.63 -11.76
N PRO A 55 9.89 -13.47 -12.61
CA PRO A 55 10.00 -14.90 -12.36
C PRO A 55 10.63 -15.28 -11.01
N ALA A 56 11.50 -14.43 -10.45
CA ALA A 56 12.11 -14.66 -9.15
C ALA A 56 11.10 -14.64 -7.97
N MET A 57 9.89 -14.13 -8.21
CA MET A 57 8.82 -14.02 -7.21
C MET A 57 7.79 -15.15 -7.31
N ASP A 58 7.87 -16.02 -8.33
CA ASP A 58 6.83 -17.03 -8.63
C ASP A 58 6.59 -18.04 -7.48
N ARG A 59 7.58 -18.25 -6.60
CA ARG A 59 7.48 -19.18 -5.45
C ARG A 59 7.19 -18.49 -4.11
N LYS A 60 6.97 -17.18 -4.11
CA LYS A 60 6.69 -16.41 -2.89
C LYS A 60 5.21 -16.06 -2.81
N ASP A 61 4.66 -16.13 -1.61
CA ASP A 61 3.33 -15.57 -1.35
C ASP A 61 3.41 -14.04 -1.41
N PRO A 62 2.78 -13.38 -2.41
CA PRO A 62 2.84 -11.93 -2.54
C PRO A 62 2.21 -11.21 -1.35
N VAL A 63 1.19 -11.79 -0.71
CA VAL A 63 0.53 -11.19 0.46
C VAL A 63 1.50 -11.13 1.64
N LYS A 64 2.17 -12.26 1.93
CA LYS A 64 3.19 -12.32 2.97
C LYS A 64 4.36 -11.37 2.69
N VAL A 65 4.85 -11.31 1.45
CA VAL A 65 5.94 -10.40 1.07
C VAL A 65 5.57 -8.95 1.33
N ILE A 66 4.39 -8.52 0.91
CA ILE A 66 3.92 -7.14 1.11
C ILE A 66 3.74 -6.85 2.60
N ARG A 67 3.12 -7.76 3.36
CA ARG A 67 2.89 -7.61 4.80
C ARG A 67 4.21 -7.45 5.56
N ASP A 68 5.18 -8.34 5.30
CA ASP A 68 6.49 -8.33 5.96
C ASP A 68 7.30 -7.08 5.59
N ALA A 69 7.25 -6.65 4.32
CA ALA A 69 7.95 -5.45 3.86
C ALA A 69 7.33 -4.17 4.45
N LEU A 70 6.00 -4.08 4.47
CA LEU A 70 5.29 -2.94 5.06
C LEU A 70 5.56 -2.82 6.56
N ALA A 71 5.46 -3.92 7.31
CA ALA A 71 5.77 -3.92 8.74
C ALA A 71 7.19 -3.40 9.02
N LYS A 72 8.18 -3.78 8.20
CA LYS A 72 9.56 -3.28 8.31
C LYS A 72 9.68 -1.80 7.96
N ALA A 73 8.97 -1.34 6.93
CA ALA A 73 8.99 0.06 6.51
C ALA A 73 8.29 1.02 7.48
N LEU A 74 7.37 0.51 8.30
CA LEU A 74 6.65 1.29 9.33
C LEU A 74 7.48 1.55 10.60
N VAL A 75 8.74 1.09 10.66
CA VAL A 75 9.68 1.43 11.72
C VAL A 75 10.45 2.68 11.29
N PHE A 76 10.05 3.84 11.84
CA PHE A 76 10.71 5.13 11.65
C PHE A 76 11.65 5.42 12.82
#